data_AF-A0A496YTK7-F1
#
_entry.id   AF-A0A496YTK7-F1
#
_cell.length_a   1.000
_cell.length_b   1.000
_cell.length_c   1.000
_cell.angle_alpha   90.00
_cell.angle_beta   90.00
_cell.angle_gamma   90.00
#
_symmetry.space_group_name_H-M   'P 1'
#
loop_
_entity.id
_entity.type
_entity.pdbx_description
1 polymer ?
#
loop_
_entity_poly.entity_id
_entity_poly.type
_entity_poly.pdbx_seq_one_letter_code
_entity_poly.pdbx_strand_id
1 'polypeptide(L)'
;MDKMQNFKQFDLLQSSLEGTNLIEASAGTGKTYTVACLFLRLILEKHLGVNEILVLTFTEAAVEELKDRIRTKLRQALDALRTGKSEDQFLLHLLDLNKDRRNAFSLVEEAIRAFDEASIFTIHGFCLRMLRDNAFESGSLFDTELVTEDDSLKKEIVEDFWRNHFYQASPLFVRYALKNRVSPQSLLSLLSNRTGQPYLSIKPEVNFVDPAPQEETLKAMFDKVRDQWPSVRNQVEEVLRESEALKRTIYRKDKIPELISAMDEFLTSSASLPFLFKGFDMLTMTQIRNATKSGYTPPVHSFFQLCEELSDVQKELEKLYSRC
;
A
#
# COMPACT_ATOMS: atom_id res chain seq x y z
N MET A 1 24.36 -7.70 -13.51
CA MET A 1 24.74 -8.24 -12.19
C MET A 1 26.25 -8.36 -12.18
N ASP A 2 26.97 -7.30 -11.84
CA ASP A 2 28.40 -7.42 -11.51
C ASP A 2 28.94 -6.10 -10.91
N LYS A 3 28.94 -6.04 -9.59
CA LYS A 3 29.90 -5.29 -8.78
C LYS A 3 29.92 -6.02 -7.44
N MET A 4 30.68 -7.12 -7.36
CA MET A 4 31.21 -7.55 -6.06
C MET A 4 32.00 -6.36 -5.52
N GLN A 5 31.37 -5.57 -4.65
CA GLN A 5 32.07 -4.54 -3.90
C GLN A 5 33.14 -5.28 -3.11
N ASN A 6 34.40 -4.99 -3.39
CA ASN A 6 35.53 -5.59 -2.69
C ASN A 6 35.54 -5.01 -1.26
N PHE A 7 34.80 -5.66 -0.36
CA PHE A 7 34.83 -5.34 1.06
C PHE A 7 36.23 -5.64 1.59
N LYS A 8 36.86 -4.64 2.21
CA LYS A 8 38.12 -4.83 2.95
C LYS A 8 37.77 -5.29 4.37
N GLN A 9 38.67 -6.06 4.98
CA GLN A 9 38.52 -6.40 6.39
C GLN A 9 38.56 -5.11 7.22
N PHE A 10 37.51 -4.88 8.01
CA PHE A 10 37.38 -3.69 8.84
C PHE A 10 38.38 -3.76 10.01
N ASP A 11 39.23 -2.75 10.11
CA ASP A 11 40.13 -2.53 11.24
C ASP A 11 39.68 -1.30 12.01
N LEU A 12 39.22 -1.50 13.25
CA LEU A 12 38.65 -0.45 14.08
C LEU A 12 39.65 0.67 14.43
N LEU A 13 40.95 0.41 14.48
CA LEU A 13 41.99 1.39 14.79
C LEU A 13 42.49 2.11 13.54
N GLN A 14 42.59 1.39 12.42
CA GLN A 14 43.23 1.92 11.20
C GLN A 14 42.25 2.46 10.16
N SER A 15 40.95 2.14 10.29
CA SER A 15 39.95 2.62 9.33
C SER A 15 39.87 4.15 9.33
N SER A 16 39.77 4.74 8.14
CA SER A 16 39.59 6.17 7.93
C SER A 16 38.32 6.67 8.63
N LEU A 17 38.42 7.83 9.29
CA LEU A 17 37.28 8.56 9.85
C LEU A 17 36.74 9.64 8.89
N GLU A 18 37.26 9.69 7.66
CA GLU A 18 36.88 10.65 6.63
C GLU A 18 36.15 9.98 5.47
N GLY A 19 35.30 10.76 4.79
CA GLY A 19 34.50 10.31 3.66
C GLY A 19 33.37 9.38 4.07
N THR A 20 32.84 8.65 3.07
CA THR A 20 31.74 7.71 3.28
C THR A 20 32.28 6.29 3.47
N ASN A 21 32.02 5.72 4.64
CA ASN A 21 32.42 4.35 4.98
C ASN A 21 31.18 3.47 5.16
N LEU A 22 31.13 2.33 4.48
CA LEU A 22 30.09 1.30 4.66
C LEU A 22 30.70 0.11 5.42
N ILE A 23 30.23 -0.13 6.63
CA ILE A 23 30.69 -1.22 7.50
C ILE A 23 29.59 -2.28 7.55
N GLU A 24 29.85 -3.46 7.00
CA GLU A 24 28.96 -4.61 7.10
C GLU A 24 29.17 -5.32 8.44
N ALA A 25 28.08 -5.57 9.17
CA ALA A 25 28.17 -6.18 10.51
C ALA A 25 26.99 -7.12 10.82
N SER A 26 27.27 -8.43 10.82
CA SER A 26 26.33 -9.50 11.14
C SER A 26 25.89 -9.51 12.62
N ALA A 27 24.89 -10.33 12.96
CA ALA A 27 24.50 -10.52 14.35
C ALA A 27 25.69 -11.00 15.19
N GLY A 28 25.85 -10.46 16.40
CA GLY A 28 26.94 -10.84 17.31
C GLY A 28 28.33 -10.28 17.02
N THR A 29 28.53 -9.49 15.95
CA THR A 29 29.87 -8.95 15.59
C THR A 29 30.26 -7.66 16.31
N GLY A 30 29.63 -7.34 17.45
CA GLY A 30 30.02 -6.18 18.26
C GLY A 30 29.66 -4.81 17.66
N LYS A 31 28.60 -4.70 16.84
CA LYS A 31 28.15 -3.42 16.23
C LYS A 31 28.18 -2.22 17.17
N THR A 32 27.53 -2.36 18.32
CA THR A 32 27.41 -1.26 19.29
C THR A 32 28.75 -0.95 19.99
N TYR A 33 29.61 -1.95 20.19
CA TYR A 33 30.99 -1.75 20.65
C TYR A 33 31.80 -0.94 19.61
N THR A 34 31.72 -1.34 18.34
CA THR A 34 32.36 -0.64 17.21
C THR A 34 31.94 0.83 17.16
N VAL A 35 30.64 1.12 17.26
CA VAL A 35 30.14 2.52 17.28
C VAL A 35 30.71 3.31 18.45
N ALA A 36 30.73 2.75 19.67
CA ALA A 36 31.29 3.43 20.84
C ALA A 36 32.79 3.71 20.70
N CYS A 37 33.53 2.78 20.11
CA CYS A 37 34.95 2.96 19.84
C CYS A 37 35.22 3.99 18.73
N LEU A 38 34.43 4.00 17.65
CA LEU A 38 34.52 5.03 16.61
C LEU A 38 34.19 6.43 17.16
N PHE A 39 33.20 6.53 18.05
CA PHE A 39 32.86 7.78 18.73
C PHE A 39 34.04 8.31 19.55
N LEU A 40 34.70 7.45 20.33
CA LEU A 40 35.92 7.81 21.06
C LEU A 40 37.07 8.21 20.13
N ARG A 41 37.25 7.51 19.01
CA ARG A 41 38.26 7.86 17.99
C ARG A 41 38.00 9.23 17.38
N LEU A 42 36.75 9.59 17.09
CA LEU A 42 36.39 10.92 16.58
C LEU A 42 36.75 12.04 17.58
N ILE A 43 36.52 11.82 18.87
CA ILE A 43 36.94 12.78 19.91
C ILE A 43 38.46 12.90 19.95
N LEU A 44 39.18 11.77 20.03
CA LEU A 44 40.63 11.79 20.22
C LEU A 44 41.42 12.19 18.97
N GLU A 45 41.06 11.65 17.80
CA GLU A 45 41.80 11.84 16.54
C GLU A 45 41.32 13.06 15.74
N LYS A 46 40.05 13.46 15.87
CA LYS A 46 39.47 14.59 15.13
C LYS A 46 39.13 15.80 16.01
N HIS A 47 39.26 15.67 17.33
CA HIS A 47 39.01 16.74 18.29
C HIS A 47 37.59 17.30 18.21
N LEU A 48 36.62 16.42 17.89
CA LEU A 48 35.20 16.77 17.81
C LEU A 48 34.55 16.71 19.20
N GLY A 49 33.69 17.70 19.48
CA GLY A 49 32.77 17.67 20.61
C GLY A 49 31.67 16.62 20.43
N VAL A 50 31.04 16.21 21.54
CA VAL A 50 29.97 15.20 21.51
C VAL A 50 28.71 15.66 20.76
N ASN A 51 28.48 16.97 20.69
CA ASN A 51 27.41 17.60 19.93
C ASN A 51 27.71 17.66 18.42
N GLU A 52 28.98 17.57 18.02
CA GLU A 52 29.44 17.58 16.62
C GLU A 52 29.43 16.17 15.99
N ILE A 53 29.17 15.12 16.78
CA ILE A 53 29.09 13.73 16.31
C ILE A 53 27.64 13.26 16.31
N LEU A 54 27.04 13.18 15.11
CA LEU A 54 25.67 12.68 14.93
C LEU A 54 25.63 11.15 14.86
N VAL A 55 24.88 10.52 15.76
CA VAL A 55 24.59 9.09 15.74
C VAL A 55 23.08 8.87 15.61
N LEU A 56 22.66 8.14 14.58
CA LEU A 56 21.26 7.84 14.31
C LEU A 56 20.95 6.35 14.47
N THR A 57 19.79 6.02 15.03
CA THR A 57 19.27 4.65 15.14
C THR A 57 17.75 4.59 14.92
N PHE A 58 17.17 3.40 14.95
CA PHE A 58 15.76 3.17 14.64
C PHE A 58 14.82 3.31 15.83
N THR A 59 15.26 2.97 17.04
CA THR A 59 14.38 2.89 18.22
C THR A 59 14.93 3.69 19.40
N GLU A 60 14.04 4.22 20.22
CA GLU A 60 14.41 4.95 21.45
C GLU A 60 15.19 4.06 22.42
N ALA A 61 14.84 2.78 22.53
CA ALA A 61 15.60 1.82 23.34
C ALA A 61 17.06 1.68 22.85
N ALA A 62 17.29 1.69 21.54
CA ALA A 62 18.64 1.64 20.98
C ALA A 62 19.41 2.95 21.17
N VAL A 63 18.73 4.10 21.23
CA VAL A 63 19.35 5.39 21.60
C VAL A 63 19.91 5.31 23.01
N GLU A 64 19.09 4.90 23.97
CA GLU A 64 19.51 4.80 25.38
C GLU A 64 20.63 3.76 25.57
N GLU A 65 20.51 2.60 24.92
CA GLU A 65 21.58 1.60 24.93
C GLU A 65 22.91 2.16 24.37
N LEU A 66 22.85 2.90 23.26
CA LEU A 66 24.04 3.51 22.65
C LEU A 66 24.64 4.60 23.55
N LYS A 67 23.83 5.46 24.16
CA LYS A 67 24.28 6.46 25.12
C LYS A 67 25.04 5.82 26.27
N ASP A 68 24.47 4.77 26.88
CA ASP A 68 25.11 4.06 27.99
C ASP A 68 26.45 3.44 27.59
N ARG A 69 26.50 2.81 26.42
CA ARG A 69 27.73 2.19 25.89
C ARG A 69 28.82 3.22 25.59
N ILE A 70 28.48 4.33 24.95
CA ILE A 70 29.43 5.40 24.64
C ILE A 70 29.93 6.03 25.95
N ARG A 71 29.03 6.39 26.86
CA ARG A 71 29.39 6.97 28.16
C ARG A 71 30.30 6.06 28.97
N THR A 72 30.02 4.76 28.97
CA THR A 72 30.87 3.74 29.61
C THR A 72 32.24 3.67 28.96
N LYS A 73 32.30 3.70 27.61
CA LYS A 73 33.57 3.68 26.88
C LYS A 73 34.43 4.92 27.16
N LEU A 74 33.81 6.10 27.24
CA LEU A 74 34.49 7.35 27.61
C LEU A 74 35.08 7.25 29.04
N ARG A 75 34.31 6.73 30.01
CA ARG A 75 34.81 6.52 31.38
C ARG A 75 35.99 5.55 31.43
N GLN A 76 35.90 4.42 30.71
CA GLN A 76 37.00 3.47 30.61
C GLN A 76 38.25 4.11 29.99
N ALA A 77 38.08 4.95 28.96
CA ALA A 77 39.19 5.69 28.36
C ALA A 77 39.80 6.71 29.34
N LEU A 78 38.98 7.42 30.11
CA LEU A 78 39.44 8.37 31.13
C LEU A 78 40.25 7.67 32.23
N ASP A 79 39.78 6.52 32.72
CA ASP A 79 40.48 5.74 33.73
C ASP A 79 41.79 5.15 33.20
N ALA A 80 41.80 4.70 31.95
CA ALA A 80 43.00 4.24 31.27
C ALA A 80 44.03 5.36 31.06
N LEU A 81 43.58 6.59 30.74
CA LEU A 81 44.43 7.78 30.66
C LEU A 81 45.02 8.18 32.02
N ARG A 82 44.28 7.99 33.12
CA ARG A 82 44.76 8.27 34.49
C ARG A 82 45.77 7.26 34.99
N THR A 83 45.47 5.97 34.80
CA THR A 83 46.23 4.87 35.41
C THR A 83 47.32 4.31 34.49
N GLY A 84 47.25 4.59 33.19
CA GLY A 84 48.08 3.96 32.17
C GLY A 84 47.80 2.47 31.96
N LYS A 85 46.66 1.96 32.48
CA LYS A 85 46.30 0.54 32.43
C LYS A 85 44.84 0.39 31.97
N SER A 86 44.58 -0.65 31.19
CA SER A 86 43.25 -1.04 30.73
C SER A 86 43.25 -2.52 30.40
N GLU A 87 42.14 -3.20 30.67
CA GLU A 87 41.90 -4.59 30.21
C GLU A 87 41.50 -4.63 28.72
N ASP A 88 40.97 -3.52 28.20
CA ASP A 88 40.61 -3.36 26.79
C ASP A 88 41.87 -3.02 25.97
N GLN A 89 42.32 -3.99 25.15
CA GLN A 89 43.48 -3.84 24.28
C GLN A 89 43.29 -2.72 23.23
N PHE A 90 42.06 -2.46 22.79
CA PHE A 90 41.78 -1.37 21.87
C PHE A 90 42.10 -0.02 22.52
N LEU A 91 41.68 0.18 23.79
CA LEU A 91 41.98 1.40 24.52
C LEU A 91 43.49 1.58 24.70
N LEU A 92 44.23 0.54 25.06
CA LEU A 92 45.69 0.63 25.20
C LEU A 92 46.36 1.11 23.89
N HIS A 93 46.00 0.49 22.76
CA HIS A 93 46.55 0.89 21.45
C HIS A 93 46.15 2.31 21.07
N LEU A 94 44.88 2.68 21.27
CA LEU A 94 44.40 4.02 20.94
C LEU A 94 45.12 5.09 21.78
N LEU A 95 45.38 4.82 23.05
CA LEU A 95 46.11 5.73 23.94
C LEU A 95 47.60 5.82 23.61
N ASP A 96 48.23 4.76 23.10
CA ASP A 96 49.61 4.80 22.64
C ASP A 96 49.79 5.59 21.34
N LEU A 97 48.77 5.61 20.47
CA LEU A 97 48.74 6.49 19.30
C LEU A 97 48.60 7.97 19.68
N ASN A 98 47.96 8.27 20.82
CA ASN A 98 47.78 9.62 21.35
C ASN A 98 48.95 10.05 22.24
N LYS A 99 50.02 10.57 21.61
CA LYS A 99 51.26 10.96 22.31
C LYS A 99 51.06 12.05 23.37
N ASP A 100 50.10 12.95 23.17
CA ASP A 100 49.74 13.96 24.18
C ASP A 100 48.62 13.45 25.08
N ARG A 101 49.02 12.71 26.12
CA ARG A 101 48.08 12.16 27.11
C ARG A 101 47.34 13.23 27.91
N ARG A 102 47.90 14.43 28.08
CA ARG A 102 47.22 15.53 28.79
C ARG A 102 46.09 16.09 27.96
N ASN A 103 46.34 16.34 26.68
CA ASN A 103 45.30 16.78 25.76
C ASN A 103 44.19 15.72 25.61
N ALA A 104 44.56 14.45 25.39
CA ALA A 104 43.61 13.35 25.32
C ALA A 104 42.74 13.23 26.59
N PHE A 105 43.34 13.40 27.77
CA PHE A 105 42.61 13.44 29.04
C PHE A 105 41.59 14.58 29.08
N SER A 106 42.00 15.80 28.68
CA SER A 106 41.11 16.96 28.64
C SER A 106 39.92 16.75 27.71
N LEU A 107 40.17 16.24 26.49
CA LEU A 107 39.13 15.97 25.49
C LEU A 107 38.10 14.96 25.99
N VAL A 108 38.55 13.84 26.57
CA VAL A 108 37.64 12.80 27.09
C VAL A 108 36.89 13.30 28.33
N GLU A 109 37.55 14.06 29.20
CA GLU A 109 36.91 14.65 30.37
C GLU A 109 35.80 15.65 29.97
N GLU A 110 36.07 16.52 29.00
CA GLU A 110 35.10 17.45 28.45
C GLU A 110 33.93 16.71 27.79
N ALA A 111 34.21 15.67 27.00
CA ALA A 111 33.18 14.84 26.39
C ALA A 111 32.25 14.17 27.41
N ILE A 112 32.78 13.74 28.57
CA ILE A 112 31.96 13.18 29.65
C ILE A 112 31.10 14.25 30.33
N ARG A 113 31.63 15.47 30.51
CA ARG A 113 30.89 16.59 31.13
C ARG A 113 29.76 17.09 30.24
N ALA A 114 30.01 17.20 28.94
CA ALA A 114 29.03 17.64 27.95
C ALA A 114 28.14 16.51 27.41
N PHE A 115 28.25 15.29 27.95
CA PHE A 115 27.64 14.10 27.33
C PHE A 115 26.11 14.18 27.18
N ASP A 116 25.44 14.92 28.05
CA ASP A 116 23.98 15.10 27.97
C ASP A 116 23.56 15.93 26.73
N GLU A 117 24.51 16.64 26.09
CA GLU A 117 24.33 17.36 24.83
C GLU A 117 24.67 16.52 23.59
N ALA A 118 25.02 15.22 23.76
CA ALA A 118 25.43 14.36 22.66
C ALA A 118 24.33 14.20 21.60
N SER A 119 24.71 14.29 20.33
CA SER A 119 23.80 14.22 19.18
C SER A 119 23.45 12.77 18.81
N ILE A 120 22.78 12.06 19.73
CA ILE A 120 22.37 10.65 19.55
C ILE A 120 20.84 10.58 19.54
N PHE A 121 20.25 10.29 18.37
CA PHE A 121 18.80 10.34 18.15
C PHE A 121 18.27 9.13 17.40
N THR A 122 16.95 8.94 17.46
CA THR A 122 16.26 8.22 16.39
C THR A 122 16.28 9.06 15.11
N ILE A 123 16.12 8.43 13.95
CA ILE A 123 16.01 9.16 12.66
C ILE A 123 14.91 10.22 12.73
N HIS A 124 13.72 9.87 13.26
CA HIS A 124 12.61 10.79 13.42
C HIS A 124 12.90 11.91 14.42
N GLY A 125 13.54 11.60 15.56
CA GLY A 125 13.92 12.59 16.56
C GLY A 125 14.89 13.64 16.00
N PHE A 126 15.86 13.22 15.18
CA PHE A 126 16.75 14.14 14.49
C PHE A 126 16.02 15.01 13.48
N CYS A 127 15.18 14.43 12.62
CA CYS A 127 14.38 15.20 11.65
C CYS A 127 13.48 16.24 12.34
N LEU A 128 12.81 15.86 13.43
CA LEU A 128 11.96 16.77 14.20
C LEU A 128 12.77 17.92 14.81
N ARG A 129 13.96 17.62 15.36
CA ARG A 129 14.87 18.65 15.86
C ARG A 129 15.29 19.61 14.74
N MET A 130 15.68 19.11 13.58
CA MET A 130 16.05 19.96 12.44
C MET A 130 14.92 20.87 11.98
N LEU A 131 13.67 20.37 11.96
CA LEU A 131 12.50 21.18 11.63
C LEU A 131 12.25 22.28 12.67
N ARG A 132 12.45 21.99 13.96
CA ARG A 132 12.29 22.98 15.05
C ARG A 132 13.40 24.02 15.08
N ASP A 133 14.65 23.59 14.94
CA ASP A 133 15.83 24.46 14.96
C ASP A 133 15.84 25.40 13.74
N ASN A 134 15.17 25.01 12.63
CA ASN A 134 15.02 25.79 11.40
C ASN A 134 13.54 26.06 11.08
N ALA A 135 12.75 26.45 12.09
CA ALA A 135 11.30 26.65 11.96
C ALA A 135 10.93 27.74 10.92
N PHE A 136 11.77 28.79 10.79
CA PHE A 136 11.53 29.87 9.85
C PHE A 136 11.71 29.43 8.40
N GLU A 137 12.74 28.63 8.12
CA GLU A 137 13.04 28.08 6.80
C GLU A 137 12.05 26.99 6.40
N SER A 138 11.61 26.18 7.36
CA SER A 138 10.67 25.08 7.13
C SER A 138 9.20 25.51 7.06
N GLY A 139 8.86 26.70 7.57
CA GLY A 139 7.47 27.14 7.74
C GLY A 139 6.66 26.28 8.72
N SER A 140 7.35 25.46 9.53
CA SER A 140 6.72 24.56 10.50
C SER A 140 6.10 25.35 11.64
N LEU A 141 4.94 24.91 12.13
CA LEU A 141 4.35 25.43 13.36
C LEU A 141 5.26 25.03 14.53
N PHE A 142 5.46 25.94 15.49
CA PHE A 142 6.25 25.67 16.70
C PHE A 142 5.64 24.52 17.53
N ASP A 143 4.31 24.37 17.50
CA ASP A 143 3.55 23.35 18.24
C ASP A 143 3.26 22.09 17.40
N THR A 144 4.22 21.66 16.57
CA THR A 144 4.06 20.42 15.81
C THR A 144 4.32 19.21 16.70
N GLU A 145 3.30 18.36 16.85
CA GLU A 145 3.39 17.07 17.53
C GLU A 145 3.62 15.93 16.52
N LEU A 146 4.49 14.99 16.90
CA LEU A 146 4.72 13.80 16.10
C LEU A 146 3.60 12.78 16.35
N VAL A 147 2.74 12.58 15.36
CA VAL A 147 1.74 11.51 15.37
C VAL A 147 2.38 10.25 14.78
N THR A 148 2.59 9.24 15.62
CA THR A 148 3.22 7.97 15.21
C THR A 148 2.23 6.97 14.62
N GLU A 149 0.94 7.13 14.88
CA GLU A 149 -0.14 6.28 14.38
C GLU A 149 -1.25 7.14 13.79
N ASP A 150 -1.51 6.97 12.50
CA ASP A 150 -2.49 7.76 11.72
C ASP A 150 -3.69 6.91 11.26
N ASP A 151 -3.86 5.71 11.81
CA ASP A 151 -4.92 4.77 11.41
C ASP A 151 -6.34 5.30 11.66
N SER A 152 -6.54 6.07 12.74
CA SER A 152 -7.81 6.73 13.04
C SER A 152 -8.16 7.77 11.98
N LEU A 153 -7.20 8.60 11.59
CA LEU A 153 -7.35 9.63 10.55
C LEU A 153 -7.63 8.99 9.19
N LYS A 154 -6.88 7.93 8.82
CA LYS A 154 -7.13 7.16 7.59
C LYS A 154 -8.55 6.60 7.55
N LYS A 155 -9.02 6.04 8.67
CA LYS A 155 -10.38 5.50 8.78
C LYS A 155 -11.44 6.59 8.61
N GLU A 156 -11.27 7.74 9.27
CA GLU A 156 -12.18 8.88 9.14
C GLU A 156 -12.28 9.35 7.68
N ILE A 157 -11.15 9.54 7.00
CA ILE A 157 -11.10 9.94 5.58
C ILE A 157 -11.86 8.94 4.69
N VAL A 158 -11.67 7.64 4.93
CA VAL A 158 -12.36 6.58 4.15
C VAL A 158 -13.86 6.59 4.40
N GLU A 159 -14.29 6.77 5.65
CA GLU A 159 -15.70 6.85 6.00
C GLU A 159 -16.36 8.10 5.40
N ASP A 160 -15.68 9.24 5.40
CA ASP A 160 -16.14 10.46 4.75
C ASP A 160 -16.24 10.31 3.24
N PHE A 161 -15.23 9.73 2.60
CA PHE A 161 -15.28 9.39 1.19
C PHE A 161 -16.49 8.48 0.89
N TRP A 162 -16.70 7.46 1.72
CA TRP A 162 -17.85 6.57 1.56
C TRP A 162 -19.18 7.32 1.68
N ARG A 163 -19.36 8.15 2.72
CA ARG A 163 -20.57 8.95 2.93
C ARG A 163 -20.82 9.91 1.76
N ASN A 164 -19.78 10.61 1.30
CA ASN A 164 -19.93 11.63 0.26
C ASN A 164 -20.21 11.03 -1.12
N HIS A 165 -19.63 9.87 -1.43
CA HIS A 165 -19.74 9.27 -2.77
C HIS A 165 -20.81 8.18 -2.87
N PHE A 166 -20.93 7.28 -1.88
CA PHE A 166 -21.85 6.13 -1.98
C PHE A 166 -23.28 6.44 -1.54
N TYR A 167 -23.51 7.41 -0.65
CA TYR A 167 -24.89 7.76 -0.25
C TYR A 167 -25.59 8.61 -1.31
N GLN A 168 -24.82 9.31 -2.15
CA GLN A 168 -25.33 10.12 -3.27
C GLN A 168 -25.36 9.33 -4.59
N ALA A 169 -24.68 8.19 -4.65
CA ALA A 169 -24.65 7.36 -5.85
C ALA A 169 -25.98 6.64 -6.12
N SER A 170 -26.19 6.26 -7.37
CA SER A 170 -27.35 5.49 -7.77
C SER A 170 -27.37 4.10 -7.08
N PRO A 171 -28.56 3.54 -6.79
CA PRO A 171 -28.67 2.18 -6.28
C PRO A 171 -28.02 1.13 -7.19
N LEU A 172 -27.97 1.38 -8.51
CA LEU A 172 -27.32 0.50 -9.48
C LEU A 172 -25.80 0.49 -9.28
N PHE A 173 -25.17 1.66 -9.15
CA PHE A 173 -23.74 1.75 -8.90
C PHE A 173 -23.35 1.14 -7.54
N VAL A 174 -24.13 1.42 -6.49
CA VAL A 174 -23.86 0.86 -5.14
C VAL A 174 -23.90 -0.67 -5.17
N ARG A 175 -24.90 -1.26 -5.83
CA ARG A 175 -24.97 -2.73 -6.02
C ARG A 175 -23.79 -3.23 -6.84
N TYR A 176 -23.37 -2.48 -7.86
CA TYR A 176 -22.19 -2.81 -8.64
C TYR A 176 -20.93 -2.90 -7.79
N ALA A 177 -20.67 -1.85 -7.01
CA ALA A 177 -19.49 -1.73 -6.17
C ALA A 177 -19.47 -2.82 -5.08
N LEU A 178 -20.61 -3.10 -4.42
CA LEU A 178 -20.71 -4.15 -3.41
C LEU A 178 -20.44 -5.55 -3.99
N LYS A 179 -20.93 -5.87 -5.19
CA LYS A 179 -20.61 -7.14 -5.87
C LYS A 179 -19.11 -7.26 -6.15
N ASN A 180 -18.47 -6.15 -6.50
CA ASN A 180 -17.03 -6.06 -6.73
C ASN A 180 -16.21 -5.91 -5.43
N ARG A 181 -16.83 -6.18 -4.27
CA ARG A 181 -16.20 -6.17 -2.93
C ARG A 181 -15.64 -4.81 -2.50
N VAL A 182 -16.16 -3.73 -3.08
CA VAL A 182 -15.84 -2.38 -2.63
C VAL A 182 -16.56 -2.14 -1.30
N SER A 183 -15.80 -1.77 -0.28
CA SER A 183 -16.25 -1.54 1.09
C SER A 183 -15.34 -0.51 1.76
N PRO A 184 -15.75 0.11 2.88
CA PRO A 184 -14.85 0.96 3.66
C PRO A 184 -13.55 0.25 4.01
N GLN A 185 -13.60 -1.04 4.39
CA GLN A 185 -12.40 -1.80 4.72
C GLN A 185 -11.47 -1.99 3.53
N SER A 186 -12.01 -2.25 2.32
CA SER A 186 -11.18 -2.39 1.13
C SER A 186 -10.54 -1.07 0.72
N LEU A 187 -11.25 0.05 0.87
CA LEU A 187 -10.70 1.39 0.61
C LEU A 187 -9.61 1.77 1.61
N LEU A 188 -9.78 1.41 2.89
CA LEU A 188 -8.73 1.60 3.90
C LEU A 188 -7.45 0.81 3.55
N SER A 189 -7.61 -0.44 3.10
CA SER A 189 -6.47 -1.25 2.65
C SER A 189 -5.79 -0.72 1.38
N LEU A 190 -6.53 0.03 0.55
CA LEU A 190 -5.97 0.71 -0.63
C LEU A 190 -5.12 1.92 -0.20
N LEU A 191 -5.59 2.68 0.79
CA LEU A 191 -4.94 3.88 1.33
C LEU A 191 -3.68 3.55 2.15
N SER A 192 -3.72 2.49 2.97
CA SER A 192 -2.63 2.12 3.87
C SER A 192 -1.30 1.93 3.14
N ASN A 193 -1.33 1.49 1.88
CA ASN A 193 -0.14 1.19 1.08
C ASN A 193 0.39 2.38 0.26
N ARG A 194 -0.26 3.56 0.33
CA ARG A 194 -0.04 4.66 -0.64
C ARG A 194 0.18 6.03 0.00
N THR A 195 -0.13 6.20 1.28
CA THR A 195 -0.02 7.49 2.00
C THR A 195 1.40 8.07 2.04
N GLY A 196 2.44 7.23 2.02
CA GLY A 196 3.84 7.67 1.99
C GLY A 196 4.35 8.15 0.62
N GLN A 197 3.49 8.27 -0.40
CA GLN A 197 3.89 8.60 -1.77
C GLN A 197 3.33 9.98 -2.19
N PRO A 198 4.01 11.09 -1.83
CA PRO A 198 3.51 12.45 -2.09
C PRO A 198 3.38 12.79 -3.58
N TYR A 199 4.06 12.05 -4.45
CA TYR A 199 4.03 12.22 -5.91
C TYR A 199 3.28 11.09 -6.62
N LEU A 200 2.43 10.36 -5.91
CA LEU A 200 1.61 9.31 -6.53
C LEU A 200 0.71 9.92 -7.60
N SER A 201 0.85 9.43 -8.83
CA SER A 201 0.01 9.82 -9.96
C SER A 201 -0.69 8.59 -10.52
N ILE A 202 -1.99 8.72 -10.76
CA ILE A 202 -2.81 7.69 -11.39
C ILE A 202 -2.68 7.90 -12.90
N LYS A 203 -2.20 6.87 -13.60
CA LYS A 203 -2.08 6.87 -15.07
C LYS A 203 -2.75 5.61 -15.65
N PRO A 204 -3.52 5.74 -16.74
CA PRO A 204 -3.92 6.98 -17.40
C PRO A 204 -4.83 7.85 -16.51
N GLU A 205 -4.96 9.14 -16.84
CA GLU A 205 -5.96 10.00 -16.20
C GLU A 205 -7.35 9.39 -16.44
N VAL A 206 -8.10 9.24 -15.36
CA VAL A 206 -9.43 8.64 -15.38
C VAL A 206 -10.44 9.77 -15.52
N ASN A 207 -11.11 9.83 -16.66
CA ASN A 207 -12.24 10.74 -16.87
C ASN A 207 -13.52 10.06 -16.37
N PHE A 208 -14.07 10.58 -15.28
CA PHE A 208 -15.37 10.16 -14.77
C PHE A 208 -16.46 10.69 -15.70
N VAL A 209 -17.20 9.76 -16.30
CA VAL A 209 -18.36 10.05 -17.12
C VAL A 209 -19.59 9.75 -16.28
N ASP A 210 -20.55 10.66 -16.26
CA ASP A 210 -21.81 10.48 -15.55
C ASP A 210 -22.54 9.21 -16.07
N PRO A 211 -22.81 8.22 -15.20
CA PRO A 211 -23.49 7.00 -15.61
C PRO A 211 -25.01 7.16 -15.75
N ALA A 212 -25.60 8.27 -15.32
CA ALA A 212 -27.06 8.44 -15.33
C ALA A 212 -27.72 8.16 -16.70
N PRO A 213 -27.19 8.62 -17.85
CA PRO A 213 -27.80 8.33 -19.16
C PRO A 213 -27.80 6.83 -19.50
N GLN A 214 -26.73 6.12 -19.17
CA GLN A 214 -26.60 4.68 -19.39
C GLN A 214 -27.49 3.89 -18.43
N GLU A 215 -27.65 4.36 -17.19
CA GLU A 215 -28.58 3.79 -16.21
C GLU A 215 -30.04 3.92 -16.66
N GLU A 216 -30.43 5.09 -17.17
CA GLU A 216 -31.76 5.31 -17.75
C GLU A 216 -32.00 4.41 -18.96
N THR A 217 -31.00 4.25 -19.82
CA THR A 217 -31.05 3.36 -20.98
C THR A 217 -31.24 1.90 -20.54
N LEU A 218 -30.49 1.45 -19.53
CA LEU A 218 -30.62 0.10 -18.98
C LEU A 218 -32.02 -0.12 -18.41
N LYS A 219 -32.52 0.85 -17.63
CA LYS A 219 -33.86 0.77 -17.04
C LYS A 219 -34.94 0.68 -18.12
N ALA A 220 -34.87 1.52 -19.15
CA ALA A 220 -35.83 1.50 -20.26
C ALA A 220 -35.79 0.17 -21.03
N MET A 221 -34.61 -0.41 -21.25
CA MET A 221 -34.48 -1.71 -21.91
C MET A 221 -34.99 -2.86 -21.03
N PHE A 222 -34.70 -2.81 -19.73
CA PHE A 222 -35.22 -3.79 -18.77
C PHE A 222 -36.76 -3.74 -18.72
N ASP A 223 -37.35 -2.55 -18.66
CA ASP A 223 -38.80 -2.35 -18.67
C ASP A 223 -39.43 -2.94 -19.95
N LYS A 224 -38.83 -2.72 -21.13
CA LYS A 224 -39.29 -3.34 -22.39
C LYS A 224 -39.27 -4.87 -22.34
N VAL A 225 -38.19 -5.47 -21.84
CA VAL A 225 -38.08 -6.94 -21.71
C VAL A 225 -39.13 -7.46 -20.72
N ARG A 226 -39.30 -6.77 -19.58
CA ARG A 226 -40.30 -7.10 -18.56
C ARG A 226 -41.71 -7.08 -19.11
N ASP A 227 -42.06 -6.03 -19.85
CA ASP A 227 -43.42 -5.81 -20.32
C ASP A 227 -43.78 -6.77 -21.47
N GLN A 228 -42.80 -7.16 -22.30
CA GLN A 228 -43.03 -8.11 -23.39
C GLN A 228 -43.08 -9.56 -22.93
N TRP A 229 -42.32 -9.92 -21.89
CA TRP A 229 -42.12 -11.30 -21.46
C TRP A 229 -43.42 -12.11 -21.25
N PRO A 230 -44.46 -11.62 -20.54
CA PRO A 230 -45.68 -12.40 -20.32
C PRO A 230 -46.36 -12.87 -21.61
N SER A 231 -46.29 -12.07 -22.67
CA SER A 231 -46.92 -12.37 -23.96
C SER A 231 -46.15 -13.41 -24.78
N VAL A 232 -44.83 -13.47 -24.61
CA VAL A 232 -43.94 -14.32 -25.41
C VAL A 232 -43.36 -15.51 -24.65
N ARG A 233 -43.51 -15.57 -23.32
CA ARG A 233 -42.95 -16.59 -22.43
C ARG A 233 -43.12 -18.01 -22.96
N ASN A 234 -44.37 -18.41 -23.23
CA ASN A 234 -44.69 -19.77 -23.69
C ASN A 234 -44.12 -20.05 -25.08
N GLN A 235 -44.10 -19.05 -25.97
CA GLN A 235 -43.54 -19.18 -27.32
C GLN A 235 -42.01 -19.36 -27.25
N VAL A 236 -41.33 -18.58 -26.39
CA VAL A 236 -39.88 -18.71 -26.17
C VAL A 236 -39.55 -20.09 -25.60
N GLU A 237 -40.31 -20.57 -24.61
CA GLU A 237 -40.13 -21.91 -24.04
C GLU A 237 -40.29 -23.00 -25.10
N GLU A 238 -41.35 -22.93 -25.92
CA GLU A 238 -41.60 -23.88 -27.00
C GLU A 238 -40.48 -23.86 -28.05
N VAL A 239 -40.04 -22.68 -28.49
CA VAL A 239 -38.94 -22.53 -29.45
C VAL A 239 -37.66 -23.18 -28.93
N LEU A 240 -37.28 -22.95 -27.67
CA LEU A 240 -36.08 -23.56 -27.10
C LEU A 240 -36.23 -25.08 -26.93
N ARG A 241 -37.42 -25.54 -26.55
CA ARG A 241 -37.67 -26.95 -26.25
C ARG A 241 -37.83 -27.81 -27.50
N GLU A 242 -38.48 -27.31 -28.53
CA GLU A 242 -38.85 -28.11 -29.71
C GLU A 242 -37.99 -27.85 -30.96
N SER A 243 -37.19 -26.77 -31.01
CA SER A 243 -36.32 -26.52 -32.17
C SER A 243 -35.33 -27.67 -32.43
N GLU A 244 -35.42 -28.28 -33.62
CA GLU A 244 -34.46 -29.31 -34.06
C GLU A 244 -33.08 -28.71 -34.40
N ALA A 245 -33.03 -27.41 -34.67
CA ALA A 245 -31.84 -26.66 -35.04
C ALA A 245 -30.87 -26.48 -33.86
N LEU A 246 -31.34 -26.47 -32.62
CA LEU A 246 -30.50 -26.24 -31.44
C LEU A 246 -29.74 -27.50 -30.98
N LYS A 247 -28.48 -27.31 -30.60
CA LYS A 247 -27.63 -28.36 -29.99
C LYS A 247 -28.17 -28.72 -28.60
N ARG A 248 -28.56 -29.98 -28.42
CA ARG A 248 -29.07 -30.51 -27.13
C ARG A 248 -28.00 -30.72 -26.07
N THR A 249 -26.72 -30.58 -26.43
CA THR A 249 -25.63 -30.49 -25.45
C THR A 249 -25.65 -29.18 -24.67
N ILE A 250 -26.16 -28.10 -25.29
CA ILE A 250 -26.27 -26.74 -24.72
C ILE A 250 -27.70 -26.51 -24.21
N TYR A 251 -28.71 -26.61 -25.09
CA TYR A 251 -30.13 -26.46 -24.74
C TYR A 251 -30.75 -27.81 -24.41
N ARG A 252 -30.43 -28.33 -23.23
CA ARG A 252 -30.99 -29.59 -22.73
C ARG A 252 -32.46 -29.40 -22.34
N LYS A 253 -33.34 -30.30 -22.80
CA LYS A 253 -34.81 -30.14 -22.62
C LYS A 253 -35.23 -30.11 -21.14
N ASP A 254 -34.48 -30.76 -20.25
CA ASP A 254 -34.70 -30.78 -18.80
C ASP A 254 -34.30 -29.47 -18.10
N LYS A 255 -33.42 -28.66 -18.70
CA LYS A 255 -32.92 -27.40 -18.12
C LYS A 255 -33.62 -26.14 -18.61
N ILE A 256 -34.42 -26.25 -19.68
CA ILE A 256 -35.19 -25.12 -20.22
C ILE A 256 -36.20 -24.58 -19.20
N PRO A 257 -36.98 -25.41 -18.47
CA PRO A 257 -37.90 -24.88 -17.45
C PRO A 257 -37.19 -24.08 -16.35
N GLU A 258 -35.98 -24.50 -15.94
CA GLU A 258 -35.15 -23.76 -14.97
C GLU A 258 -34.74 -22.38 -15.52
N LEU A 259 -34.34 -22.31 -16.80
CA LEU A 259 -33.99 -21.05 -17.47
C LEU A 259 -35.17 -20.08 -17.59
N ILE A 260 -36.35 -20.59 -17.96
CA ILE A 260 -37.59 -19.79 -18.07
C ILE A 260 -38.01 -19.29 -16.69
N SER A 261 -37.96 -20.15 -15.67
CA SER A 261 -38.26 -19.75 -14.28
C SER A 261 -37.29 -18.71 -13.75
N ALA A 262 -36.00 -18.77 -14.13
CA ALA A 262 -35.02 -17.76 -13.75
C ALA A 262 -35.34 -16.39 -14.39
N MET A 263 -35.85 -16.37 -15.63
CA MET A 263 -36.34 -15.14 -16.26
C MET A 263 -37.62 -14.62 -15.58
N ASP A 264 -38.56 -15.51 -15.21
CA ASP A 264 -39.75 -15.12 -14.44
C ASP A 264 -39.38 -14.44 -13.11
N GLU A 265 -38.43 -15.01 -12.36
CA GLU A 265 -37.94 -14.45 -11.09
C GLU A 265 -37.18 -13.12 -11.30
N PHE A 266 -36.34 -13.06 -12.33
CA PHE A 266 -35.57 -11.86 -12.65
C PHE A 266 -36.47 -10.66 -12.97
N LEU A 267 -37.57 -10.88 -13.69
CA LEU A 267 -38.49 -9.83 -14.12
C LEU A 267 -39.55 -9.45 -13.08
N THR A 268 -39.78 -10.32 -12.08
CA THR A 268 -40.68 -10.03 -10.94
C THR A 268 -39.98 -9.28 -9.79
N SER A 269 -38.64 -9.31 -9.73
CA SER A 269 -37.86 -8.47 -8.83
C SER A 269 -38.13 -6.98 -9.09
N SER A 270 -38.64 -6.26 -8.08
CA SER A 270 -38.94 -4.83 -8.16
C SER A 270 -37.72 -3.92 -8.31
N ALA A 271 -36.52 -4.47 -8.14
CA ALA A 271 -35.29 -3.73 -8.29
C ALA A 271 -34.68 -4.00 -9.67
N SER A 272 -34.54 -2.96 -10.49
CA SER A 272 -33.60 -2.95 -11.61
C SER A 272 -32.24 -3.38 -11.07
N LEU A 273 -31.74 -4.52 -11.53
CA LEU A 273 -30.43 -5.02 -11.17
C LEU A 273 -29.44 -4.56 -12.24
N PRO A 274 -28.23 -4.10 -11.88
CA PRO A 274 -27.17 -3.85 -12.87
C PRO A 274 -26.60 -5.17 -13.44
N PHE A 275 -27.19 -6.31 -13.06
CA PHE A 275 -26.68 -7.64 -13.36
C PHE A 275 -27.78 -8.53 -13.88
N LEU A 276 -27.44 -9.29 -14.93
CA LEU A 276 -28.27 -10.35 -15.46
C LEU A 276 -28.10 -11.63 -14.64
N PHE A 277 -29.14 -12.47 -14.61
CA PHE A 277 -29.07 -13.76 -13.92
C PHE A 277 -28.12 -14.73 -14.66
N LYS A 278 -27.62 -15.74 -13.93
CA LYS A 278 -26.72 -16.74 -14.50
C LYS A 278 -27.45 -17.58 -15.57
N GLY A 279 -26.96 -17.54 -16.81
CA GLY A 279 -27.59 -18.24 -17.94
C GLY A 279 -28.47 -17.34 -18.81
N PHE A 280 -28.59 -16.05 -18.49
CA PHE A 280 -29.32 -15.08 -19.33
C PHE A 280 -28.78 -15.05 -20.77
N ASP A 281 -27.48 -15.30 -20.97
CA ASP A 281 -26.84 -15.40 -22.28
C ASP A 281 -27.52 -16.46 -23.18
N MET A 282 -28.12 -17.50 -22.60
CA MET A 282 -28.89 -18.50 -23.35
C MET A 282 -30.20 -17.97 -23.95
N LEU A 283 -30.57 -16.73 -23.65
CA LEU A 283 -31.76 -16.08 -24.22
C LEU A 283 -31.38 -15.01 -25.24
N THR A 284 -30.09 -14.86 -25.58
CA THR A 284 -29.65 -13.85 -26.55
C THR A 284 -29.49 -14.43 -27.95
N MET A 285 -29.68 -13.58 -28.97
CA MET A 285 -29.62 -14.01 -30.37
C MET A 285 -28.24 -14.57 -30.75
N THR A 286 -27.16 -14.00 -30.21
CA THR A 286 -25.79 -14.47 -30.45
C THR A 286 -25.61 -15.90 -29.97
N GLN A 287 -26.07 -16.23 -28.76
CA GLN A 287 -25.92 -17.58 -28.22
C GLN A 287 -26.80 -18.61 -28.92
N ILE A 288 -28.01 -18.22 -29.34
CA ILE A 288 -28.89 -19.05 -30.15
C ILE A 288 -28.22 -19.43 -31.48
N ARG A 289 -27.58 -18.46 -32.15
CA ARG A 289 -26.80 -18.72 -33.38
C ARG A 289 -25.63 -19.68 -33.13
N ASN A 290 -24.83 -19.44 -32.09
CA ASN A 290 -23.68 -20.28 -31.74
C ASN A 290 -24.08 -21.73 -31.41
N ALA A 291 -25.24 -21.88 -30.77
CA ALA A 291 -25.80 -23.17 -30.40
C ALA A 291 -26.61 -23.86 -31.51
N THR A 292 -26.73 -23.24 -32.69
CA THR A 292 -27.37 -23.86 -33.85
C THR A 292 -26.45 -24.92 -34.48
N LYS A 293 -27.01 -26.05 -34.92
CA LYS A 293 -26.30 -27.14 -35.60
C LYS A 293 -25.84 -26.67 -36.99
N SER A 294 -24.71 -27.20 -37.47
CA SER A 294 -24.22 -26.91 -38.83
C SER A 294 -25.27 -27.31 -39.86
N GLY A 295 -25.54 -26.44 -40.83
CA GLY A 295 -26.54 -26.66 -41.88
C GLY A 295 -27.99 -26.34 -41.49
N TYR A 296 -28.26 -25.91 -40.26
CA TYR A 296 -29.59 -25.48 -39.82
C TYR A 296 -29.69 -23.96 -39.72
N THR A 297 -30.88 -23.40 -39.95
CA THR A 297 -31.18 -21.99 -39.70
C THR A 297 -31.48 -21.77 -38.20
N PRO A 298 -30.86 -20.77 -37.55
CA PRO A 298 -31.14 -20.46 -36.16
C PRO A 298 -32.62 -20.10 -35.94
N PRO A 299 -33.25 -20.53 -34.84
CA PRO A 299 -34.60 -20.07 -34.51
C PRO A 299 -34.58 -18.56 -34.27
N VAL A 300 -35.48 -17.85 -34.96
CA VAL A 300 -35.60 -16.40 -34.86
C VAL A 300 -36.83 -16.06 -34.04
N HIS A 301 -36.64 -15.28 -32.98
CA HIS A 301 -37.72 -14.69 -32.20
C HIS A 301 -37.29 -13.29 -31.77
N SER A 302 -38.19 -12.30 -31.88
CA SER A 302 -37.86 -10.89 -31.58
C SER A 302 -37.37 -10.69 -30.13
N PHE A 303 -37.87 -11.50 -29.21
CA PHE A 303 -37.41 -11.51 -27.82
C PHE A 303 -35.91 -11.83 -27.65
N PHE A 304 -35.33 -12.71 -28.47
CA PHE A 304 -33.90 -13.02 -28.36
C PHE A 304 -33.02 -11.82 -28.75
N GLN A 305 -33.49 -10.98 -29.66
CA GLN A 305 -32.83 -9.73 -30.00
C GLN A 305 -32.94 -8.72 -28.85
N LEU A 306 -34.10 -8.62 -28.20
CA LEU A 306 -34.27 -7.73 -27.05
C LEU A 306 -33.40 -8.14 -25.85
N CYS A 307 -33.22 -9.44 -25.60
CA CYS A 307 -32.27 -9.93 -24.62
C CYS A 307 -30.81 -9.59 -24.99
N GLU A 308 -30.45 -9.66 -26.27
CA GLU A 308 -29.13 -9.23 -26.74
C GLU A 308 -28.90 -7.73 -26.44
N GLU A 309 -29.85 -6.88 -26.84
CA GLU A 309 -29.77 -5.43 -26.61
C GLU A 309 -29.67 -5.09 -25.12
N LEU A 310 -30.45 -5.77 -24.26
CA LEU A 310 -30.36 -5.61 -22.80
C LEU A 310 -28.98 -6.04 -22.27
N SER A 311 -28.43 -7.15 -22.77
CA SER A 311 -27.10 -7.63 -22.39
C SER A 311 -26.00 -6.66 -22.79
N ASP A 312 -26.10 -6.04 -23.96
CA ASP A 312 -25.09 -5.10 -24.43
C ASP A 312 -25.12 -3.78 -23.66
N VAL A 313 -26.31 -3.23 -23.40
CA VAL A 313 -26.45 -2.03 -22.56
C VAL A 313 -25.91 -2.29 -21.14
N GLN A 314 -26.16 -3.47 -20.59
CA GLN A 314 -25.65 -3.86 -19.27
C GLN A 314 -24.10 -3.95 -19.26
N LYS A 315 -23.48 -4.54 -20.29
CA LYS A 315 -22.01 -4.60 -20.40
C LYS A 315 -21.39 -3.22 -20.55
N GLU A 316 -22.00 -2.32 -21.32
CA GLU A 316 -21.52 -0.95 -21.46
C GLU A 316 -21.60 -0.18 -20.14
N LEU A 317 -22.68 -0.37 -19.36
CA LEU A 317 -22.78 0.21 -18.03
C LEU A 317 -21.73 -0.35 -17.06
N GLU A 318 -21.47 -1.66 -17.07
CA GLU A 318 -20.40 -2.25 -16.24
C GLU A 318 -19.01 -1.71 -16.61
N LYS A 319 -18.73 -1.54 -17.91
CA LYS A 319 -17.48 -0.90 -18.37
C LYS A 319 -17.37 0.52 -17.84
N LEU A 320 -18.46 1.28 -17.85
CA LEU A 320 -18.50 2.63 -17.31
C LEU A 320 -18.20 2.62 -15.81
N TYR A 321 -18.91 1.79 -15.04
CA TYR A 321 -18.71 1.67 -13.60
C TYR A 321 -17.32 1.19 -13.21
N SER A 322 -16.68 0.31 -13.99
CA SER A 322 -15.30 -0.12 -13.72
C SER A 322 -14.25 1.00 -13.80
N ARG A 323 -14.63 2.15 -14.39
CA ARG A 323 -13.80 3.34 -14.47
C ARG A 323 -14.15 4.39 -13.41
N CYS A 324 -15.25 4.20 -12.69
CA CYS A 324 -15.73 5.09 -11.63
C CYS A 324 -15.26 4.61 -10.25
#